data_AF-A0A955IVJ1-F1
#
_entry.id   AF-A0A955IVJ1-F1
#
_cell.length_a   1.000
_cell.length_b   1.000
_cell.length_c   1.000
_cell.angle_alpha   90.00
_cell.angle_beta   90.00
_cell.angle_gamma   90.00
#
_symmetry.space_group_name_H-M   'P 1'
#
loop_
_entity.id
_entity.type
_entity.pdbx_description
1 polymer ?
#
loop_
_entity_poly.entity_id
_entity_poly.type
_entity_poly.pdbx_seq_one_letter_code
_entity_poly.pdbx_strand_id
1 'polypeptide(L)'
;PDDPNANDPWSDLVLMFSALADPSKASRALDAQLERPVEAGNSHAFMAQWCTLLDRCGTIDATITADHPYVAVFTRDGRRTRVVYSYESQPIVVRFSDGIEFDVTPGLSWRTDPQTSGE
;
A
#
# COMPACT_ATOMS: atom_id res chain seq x y z
N PRO A 1 -21.17 -21.38 -1.21
CA PRO A 1 -21.64 -22.37 -2.21
C PRO A 1 -22.13 -21.72 -3.51
N ASP A 2 -22.77 -20.55 -3.45
CA ASP A 2 -23.31 -19.83 -4.63
C ASP A 2 -22.63 -18.47 -4.85
N ASP A 3 -21.29 -18.40 -4.78
CA ASP A 3 -20.58 -17.26 -5.37
C ASP A 3 -20.34 -17.61 -6.85
N PRO A 4 -20.99 -16.92 -7.81
CA PRO A 4 -20.83 -17.20 -9.24
C PRO A 4 -19.38 -17.02 -9.71
N ASN A 5 -18.54 -16.37 -8.90
CA ASN A 5 -17.14 -16.16 -9.19
C ASN A 5 -16.23 -17.12 -8.46
N ALA A 6 -16.70 -18.12 -7.70
CA ALA A 6 -15.86 -18.98 -6.84
C ALA A 6 -14.62 -19.56 -7.57
N ASN A 7 -14.75 -19.83 -8.87
CA ASN A 7 -13.68 -20.32 -9.76
C ASN A 7 -13.17 -19.29 -10.78
N ASP A 8 -13.46 -18.00 -10.60
CA ASP A 8 -12.89 -16.92 -11.41
C ASP A 8 -11.38 -16.85 -11.15
N PRO A 9 -10.54 -17.13 -12.17
CA PRO A 9 -9.10 -17.14 -12.03
C PRO A 9 -8.52 -15.78 -11.62
N TRP A 10 -9.30 -14.69 -11.66
CA TRP A 10 -8.85 -13.32 -11.37
C TRP A 10 -9.49 -12.71 -10.12
N SER A 11 -10.17 -13.53 -9.32
CA SER A 11 -10.82 -13.07 -8.08
C SER A 11 -9.86 -12.44 -7.06
N ASP A 12 -8.60 -12.87 -7.07
CA ASP A 12 -7.49 -12.28 -6.32
C ASP A 12 -7.16 -10.86 -6.81
N LEU A 13 -7.14 -10.63 -8.12
CA LEU A 13 -6.93 -9.30 -8.70
C LEU A 13 -8.09 -8.36 -8.39
N VAL A 14 -9.33 -8.86 -8.41
CA VAL A 14 -10.51 -8.09 -7.99
C VAL A 14 -10.40 -7.70 -6.51
N LEU A 15 -9.96 -8.62 -5.64
CA LEU A 15 -9.72 -8.32 -4.23
C LEU A 15 -8.63 -7.25 -4.06
N MET A 16 -7.48 -7.42 -4.73
CA MET A 16 -6.37 -6.46 -4.67
C MET A 16 -6.77 -5.08 -5.18
N PHE A 17 -7.54 -5.01 -6.27
CA PHE A 17 -8.06 -3.75 -6.79
C PHE A 17 -9.03 -3.10 -5.78
N SER A 18 -9.91 -3.89 -5.17
CA SER A 18 -10.84 -3.38 -4.14
C SER A 18 -10.13 -2.83 -2.91
N ALA A 19 -8.97 -3.39 -2.55
CA ALA A 19 -8.16 -2.92 -1.42
C ALA A 19 -7.64 -1.48 -1.61
N LEU A 20 -7.52 -0.99 -2.84
CA LEU A 20 -7.14 0.41 -3.11
C LEU A 20 -8.22 1.40 -2.66
N ALA A 21 -9.49 0.99 -2.66
CA ALA A 21 -10.62 1.83 -2.29
C ALA A 21 -11.11 1.57 -0.85
N ASP A 22 -11.18 0.30 -0.44
CA ASP A 22 -11.60 -0.12 0.90
C ASP A 22 -10.67 -1.22 1.43
N PRO A 23 -9.50 -0.83 1.99
CA PRO A 23 -8.51 -1.79 2.48
C PRO A 23 -9.06 -2.72 3.56
N SER A 24 -9.90 -2.21 4.45
CA SER A 24 -10.43 -3.00 5.56
C SER A 24 -11.48 -4.01 5.12
N LYS A 25 -12.29 -3.71 4.10
CA LYS A 25 -13.16 -4.72 3.49
C LYS A 25 -12.36 -5.80 2.78
N ALA A 26 -11.32 -5.43 2.03
CA ALA A 26 -10.47 -6.41 1.35
C ALA A 26 -9.73 -7.31 2.36
N SER A 27 -9.18 -6.75 3.43
CA SER A 27 -8.53 -7.50 4.52
C SER A 27 -9.45 -8.56 5.14
N ARG A 28 -10.73 -8.23 5.40
CA ARG A 28 -11.71 -9.20 5.90
C ARG A 28 -12.04 -10.33 4.93
N ALA A 29 -11.87 -10.13 3.63
CA ALA A 29 -12.12 -11.14 2.60
C ALA A 29 -10.87 -11.98 2.27
N LEU A 30 -9.70 -11.61 2.80
CA LEU A 30 -8.42 -12.22 2.45
C LEU A 30 -8.38 -13.72 2.77
N ASP A 31 -8.79 -14.13 3.97
CA ASP A 31 -8.74 -15.54 4.39
C ASP A 31 -9.54 -16.44 3.45
N ALA A 32 -10.74 -16.00 3.05
CA ALA A 32 -11.56 -16.73 2.10
C ALA A 32 -10.92 -16.79 0.70
N GLN A 33 -10.15 -15.77 0.31
CA GLN A 33 -9.45 -15.73 -0.98
C GLN A 33 -8.20 -16.63 -1.00
N LEU A 34 -7.56 -16.87 0.14
CA LEU A 34 -6.39 -17.76 0.25
C LEU A 34 -6.74 -19.24 -0.05
N GLU A 35 -8.01 -19.61 0.06
CA GLU A 35 -8.47 -20.97 -0.27
C GLU A 35 -8.75 -21.17 -1.77
N ARG A 36 -8.58 -20.12 -2.58
CA ARG A 36 -8.96 -20.10 -4.00
C ARG A 36 -7.73 -20.03 -4.91
N PRO A 37 -7.81 -20.53 -6.15
CA PRO A 37 -6.77 -20.28 -7.14
C PRO A 37 -6.55 -18.77 -7.37
N VAL A 38 -5.31 -18.41 -7.67
CA VAL A 38 -4.92 -17.04 -8.05
C VAL A 38 -4.65 -16.98 -9.55
N GLU A 39 -4.63 -15.76 -10.08
CA GLU A 39 -4.20 -15.52 -11.45
C GLU A 39 -2.77 -16.05 -11.66
N ALA A 40 -2.46 -16.54 -12.86
CA ALA A 40 -1.22 -17.27 -13.13
C ALA A 40 0.05 -16.43 -12.96
N GLY A 41 -0.02 -15.11 -13.13
CA GLY A 41 1.04 -14.14 -12.86
C GLY A 41 1.07 -13.62 -11.42
N ASN A 42 0.18 -14.08 -10.55
CA ASN A 42 0.07 -13.67 -9.16
C ASN A 42 0.47 -14.80 -8.18
N SER A 43 0.47 -14.48 -6.89
CA SER A 43 0.65 -15.44 -5.79
C SER A 43 -0.19 -15.04 -4.58
N HIS A 44 -0.58 -16.04 -3.78
CA HIS A 44 -1.21 -15.79 -2.49
C HIS A 44 -0.37 -14.87 -1.60
N ALA A 45 0.95 -15.03 -1.63
CA ALA A 45 1.87 -14.20 -0.85
C ALA A 45 1.81 -12.72 -1.26
N PHE A 46 1.82 -12.43 -2.57
CA PHE A 46 1.73 -11.05 -3.06
C PHE A 46 0.37 -10.43 -2.74
N MET A 47 -0.72 -11.17 -2.98
CA MET A 47 -2.07 -10.74 -2.63
C MET A 47 -2.21 -10.42 -1.12
N ALA A 48 -1.72 -11.31 -0.25
CA ALA A 48 -1.78 -11.12 1.19
C ALA A 48 -0.94 -9.92 1.66
N GLN A 49 0.26 -9.76 1.11
CA GLN A 49 1.12 -8.63 1.41
C GLN A 49 0.49 -7.30 0.96
N TRP A 50 -0.10 -7.26 -0.23
CA TRP A 50 -0.80 -6.11 -0.77
C TRP A 50 -1.97 -5.67 0.11
N CYS A 51 -2.87 -6.61 0.44
CA CYS A 51 -4.04 -6.32 1.25
C CYS A 51 -3.65 -5.92 2.68
N THR A 52 -2.66 -6.59 3.28
CA THR A 52 -2.19 -6.27 4.63
C THR A 52 -1.49 -4.91 4.69
N LEU A 53 -0.71 -4.56 3.66
CA LEU A 53 -0.06 -3.25 3.58
C LEU A 53 -1.10 -2.13 3.54
N LEU A 54 -2.08 -2.23 2.64
CA LEU A 54 -3.13 -1.24 2.51
C LEU A 54 -4.03 -1.20 3.74
N ASP A 55 -4.35 -2.33 4.36
CA ASP A 55 -5.14 -2.33 5.59
C ASP A 55 -4.37 -1.72 6.77
N ARG A 56 -3.03 -1.73 6.79
CA ARG A 56 -2.23 -1.05 7.81
C ARG A 56 -2.07 0.44 7.52
N CYS A 57 -1.69 0.79 6.30
CA CYS A 57 -1.28 2.14 5.90
C CYS A 57 -2.43 3.00 5.37
N GLY A 58 -3.55 2.40 4.97
CA GLY A 58 -4.71 3.04 4.36
C GLY A 58 -4.61 3.14 2.84
N THR A 59 -5.18 4.22 2.30
CA THR A 59 -5.28 4.44 0.86
C THR A 59 -4.15 5.33 0.36
N ILE A 60 -3.91 5.35 -0.96
CA ILE A 60 -2.87 6.17 -1.57
C ILE A 60 -3.26 7.65 -1.47
N ASP A 61 -2.37 8.49 -0.91
CA ASP A 61 -2.50 9.94 -0.93
C ASP A 61 -1.74 10.50 -2.15
N ALA A 62 -2.42 10.51 -3.30
CA ALA A 62 -1.87 10.99 -4.56
C ALA A 62 -1.73 12.53 -4.64
N THR A 63 -2.13 13.27 -3.59
CA THR A 63 -2.00 14.73 -3.54
C THR A 63 -0.60 15.19 -3.15
N ILE A 64 0.23 14.28 -2.62
CA ILE A 64 1.60 14.56 -2.20
C ILE A 64 2.58 13.99 -3.23
N THR A 65 3.41 14.86 -3.78
CA THR A 65 4.54 14.49 -4.65
C THR A 65 5.86 14.62 -3.90
N ALA A 66 6.95 14.11 -4.48
CA ALA A 66 8.31 14.29 -3.95
C ALA A 66 9.31 14.63 -5.06
N ASP A 67 10.48 15.13 -4.67
CA ASP A 67 11.62 15.34 -5.57
C ASP A 67 12.38 14.04 -5.93
N HIS A 68 11.88 12.88 -5.48
CA HIS A 68 12.43 11.55 -5.73
C HIS A 68 11.40 10.64 -6.42
N PRO A 69 11.78 9.84 -7.43
CA PRO A 69 10.82 9.09 -8.26
C PRO A 69 10.25 7.82 -7.61
N TYR A 70 10.98 7.17 -6.71
CA TYR A 70 10.54 5.91 -6.08
C TYR A 70 9.90 6.17 -4.71
N VAL A 71 8.69 6.72 -4.73
CA VAL A 71 7.95 7.08 -3.52
C VAL A 71 6.50 6.59 -3.58
N ALA A 72 5.93 6.31 -2.40
CA ALA A 72 4.50 6.14 -2.21
C ALA A 72 4.09 6.81 -0.89
N VAL A 73 2.95 7.50 -0.90
CA VAL A 73 2.36 8.08 0.31
C VAL A 73 0.99 7.45 0.52
N PHE A 74 0.76 6.98 1.73
CA PHE A 74 -0.51 6.40 2.16
C PHE A 74 -1.11 7.27 3.26
N THR A 75 -2.44 7.32 3.35
CA THR A 75 -3.14 8.00 4.42
C THR A 75 -4.18 7.10 5.10
N ARG A 76 -4.21 7.22 6.43
CA ARG A 76 -5.19 6.56 7.30
C ARG A 76 -5.45 7.42 8.52
N ASP A 77 -6.71 7.71 8.80
CA ASP A 77 -7.16 8.40 10.01
C ASP A 77 -6.35 9.69 10.31
N GLY A 78 -6.08 10.49 9.27
CA GLY A 78 -5.32 11.75 9.38
C GLY A 78 -3.81 11.59 9.58
N ARG A 79 -3.29 10.36 9.56
CA ARG A 79 -1.86 10.03 9.55
C ARG A 79 -1.40 9.73 8.13
N ARG A 80 -0.13 10.00 7.84
CA ARG A 80 0.47 9.71 6.52
C ARG A 80 1.69 8.82 6.68
N THR A 81 1.72 7.70 5.94
CA THR A 81 2.89 6.83 5.83
C THR A 81 3.59 7.10 4.51
N ARG A 82 4.86 7.50 4.57
CA ARG A 82 5.73 7.70 3.40
C ARG A 82 6.65 6.52 3.26
N VAL A 83 6.74 5.99 2.05
CA VAL A 83 7.65 4.91 1.68
C VAL A 83 8.54 5.44 0.56
N VAL A 84 9.84 5.27 0.73
CA VAL A 84 10.86 5.66 -0.27
C VAL A 84 11.80 4.49 -0.47
N TYR A 85 12.14 4.21 -1.72
CA TYR A 85 13.22 3.27 -2.03
C TYR A 85 14.38 4.00 -2.69
N SER A 86 15.57 3.97 -2.10
CA SER A 86 16.78 4.57 -2.68
C SER A 86 17.69 3.50 -3.28
N TYR A 87 18.07 3.68 -4.55
CA TYR A 87 19.13 2.89 -5.20
C TYR A 87 20.54 3.46 -4.93
N GLU A 88 20.64 4.60 -4.25
CA GLU A 88 21.91 5.23 -3.93
C GLU A 88 22.69 4.41 -2.91
N SER A 89 24.03 4.50 -2.99
CA SER A 89 24.90 3.83 -2.02
C SER A 89 25.10 4.64 -0.73
N GLN A 90 24.61 5.88 -0.69
CA GLN A 90 24.69 6.79 0.46
C GLN A 90 23.29 7.31 0.83
N PRO A 91 23.08 7.72 2.10
CA PRO A 91 21.83 8.35 2.50
C PRO A 91 21.50 9.61 1.68
N ILE A 92 20.21 9.81 1.40
CA ILE A 92 19.68 10.99 0.70
C ILE A 92 18.60 11.67 1.54
N VAL A 93 18.30 12.92 1.23
CA VAL A 93 17.14 13.64 1.78
C VAL A 93 16.11 13.80 0.68
N VAL A 94 14.91 13.24 0.88
CA VAL A 94 13.77 13.38 -0.01
C VAL A 94 12.82 14.45 0.52
N ARG A 95 12.39 15.36 -0.36
CA ARG A 95 11.48 16.47 -0.04
C ARG A 95 10.11 16.22 -0.65
N PHE A 96 9.09 16.29 0.19
CA PHE A 96 7.69 16.13 -0.20
C PHE A 96 7.02 17.50 -0.39
N SER A 97 6.00 17.56 -1.26
CA SER A 97 5.28 18.80 -1.60
C SER A 97 4.51 19.41 -0.43
N ASP A 98 4.30 18.66 0.65
CA ASP A 98 3.70 19.15 1.90
C ASP A 98 4.74 19.66 2.92
N GLY A 99 5.97 19.90 2.47
CA GLY A 99 7.05 20.52 3.25
C GLY A 99 7.83 19.55 4.13
N ILE A 100 7.48 18.26 4.10
CA ILE A 100 8.16 17.22 4.88
C ILE A 100 9.47 16.82 4.21
N GLU A 101 10.56 16.81 4.99
CA GLU A 101 11.85 16.21 4.60
C GLU A 101 12.02 14.83 5.25
N PHE A 102 12.61 13.88 4.52
CA PHE A 102 12.84 12.52 4.97
C PHE A 102 14.27 12.06 4.65
N ASP A 103 15.06 11.81 5.69
CA ASP A 103 16.34 11.12 5.61
C ASP A 103 16.12 9.64 5.25
N VAL A 104 16.59 9.24 4.08
CA VAL A 104 16.41 7.90 3.50
C VAL A 104 17.75 7.22 3.40
N THR A 105 17.89 6.05 4.02
CA THR A 105 19.07 5.19 3.86
C THR A 105 18.97 4.38 2.56
N PRO A 106 20.09 3.84 2.03
CA PRO A 106 20.07 2.90 0.91
C PRO A 106 19.03 1.80 1.09
N GLY A 107 18.26 1.50 0.04
CA GLY A 107 17.15 0.54 0.07
C GLY A 107 15.83 1.16 0.54
N LEU A 108 14.99 0.33 1.17
CA LEU A 108 13.63 0.70 1.60
C LEU A 108 13.68 1.48 2.93
N SER A 109 13.17 2.70 2.93
CA SER A 109 12.89 3.50 4.13
C SER A 109 11.41 3.85 4.19
N TRP A 110 10.85 3.87 5.40
CA TRP A 110 9.47 4.33 5.60
C TRP A 110 9.30 5.06 6.93
N ARG A 111 8.36 6.01 6.97
CA ARG A 111 8.01 6.78 8.16
C ARG A 111 6.51 7.06 8.18
N THR A 112 5.89 6.94 9.35
CA THR A 112 4.51 7.41 9.56
C THR A 112 4.54 8.69 10.37
N ASP A 113 4.05 9.77 9.79
CA ASP A 113 3.99 11.04 10.46
C ASP A 113 2.92 11.03 11.56
N PRO A 114 3.10 11.83 12.62
CA PRO A 114 2.05 12.07 13.60
C PRO A 114 0.77 12.58 12.93
N GLN A 115 -0.37 12.36 13.58
CA GLN A 115 -1.62 12.95 13.14
C GLN A 115 -1.44 14.48 13.12
N THR A 116 -1.75 15.09 11.98
CA THR A 116 -1.82 16.56 11.92
C THR A 116 -3.08 16.96 12.68
N SER A 117 -2.92 17.58 13.85
CA SER A 117 -4.02 18.22 14.55
C SER A 117 -4.53 19.34 13.64
N GLY A 118 -5.73 19.18 13.09
CA GLY A 118 -6.39 20.27 12.38
C GLY A 118 -6.72 21.39 13.36
N GLU A 119 -6.42 22.62 12.94
CA GLU A 119 -7.08 23.84 13.43
C GLU A 119 -8.60 23.80 13.18
#